data_AF-A0AAV2IZH2-F1
#
_entry.id   AF-A0AAV2IZH2-F1
#
_cell.length_a   1.000
_cell.length_b   1.000
_cell.length_c   1.000
_cell.angle_alpha   90.00
_cell.angle_beta   90.00
_cell.angle_gamma   90.00
#
_symmetry.space_group_name_H-M   'P 1'
#
loop_
_entity.id
_entity.type
_entity.pdbx_description
1 polymer ?
#
loop_
_entity_poly.entity_id
_entity_poly.type
_entity_poly.pdbx_seq_one_letter_code
_entity_poly.pdbx_strand_id
1 'polypeptide(L)'
;MLFGQNSQVQRNLLSKVKFASYDCLLSAVHVNNNHWNLLFVHAAEKKVYLIDPFKNAPEMEASEKAADKFKEYLNMRRQHQHSDWANINWEGGVLKHPCQQDGNSCGVVVAMMAKEIIHYFPEIPEFSFSTTRAHMIKGRRLLAFDLLQGSVFQNDSWCVMCASKKTPISACKVEWIQCDTCDRWYHADCIGLSTKDVKKAAGEVEWKCLVCK
;
A
#
# COMPACT_ATOMS: atom_id res chain seq x y z
N MET A 1 -17.24 -4.11 2.26
CA MET A 1 -17.51 -5.27 3.14
C MET A 1 -18.06 -4.83 4.48
N LEU A 2 -17.32 -4.04 5.28
CA LEU A 2 -17.75 -3.71 6.67
C LEU A 2 -18.83 -2.62 6.79
N PHE A 3 -18.79 -1.58 5.93
CA PHE A 3 -19.65 -0.38 6.08
C PHE A 3 -20.51 -0.04 4.85
N GLY A 4 -20.46 -0.87 3.80
CA GLY A 4 -21.20 -0.60 2.56
C GLY A 4 -22.64 -1.12 2.64
N GLN A 5 -23.55 -0.48 1.90
CA GLN A 5 -24.90 -1.03 1.70
C GLN A 5 -24.85 -2.34 0.90
N ASN A 6 -25.81 -3.23 1.08
CA ASN A 6 -25.84 -4.55 0.42
C ASN A 6 -25.66 -4.46 -1.10
N SER A 7 -26.29 -3.49 -1.77
CA SER A 7 -26.16 -3.27 -3.21
C SER A 7 -24.72 -2.91 -3.64
N GLN A 8 -24.00 -2.15 -2.82
CA GLN A 8 -22.59 -1.81 -3.05
C GLN A 8 -21.68 -3.01 -2.78
N VAL A 9 -21.97 -3.76 -1.72
CA VAL A 9 -21.24 -4.96 -1.33
C VAL A 9 -21.38 -6.07 -2.39
N GLN A 10 -22.57 -6.25 -2.96
CA GLN A 10 -22.83 -7.24 -4.00
C GLN A 10 -22.02 -7.00 -5.28
N ARG A 11 -21.68 -5.74 -5.60
CA ARG A 11 -20.78 -5.43 -6.73
C ARG A 11 -19.31 -5.82 -6.46
N ASN A 12 -18.97 -6.11 -5.21
CA ASN A 12 -17.61 -6.36 -4.73
C ASN A 12 -17.49 -7.74 -4.04
N LEU A 13 -18.18 -8.76 -4.56
CA LEU A 13 -18.14 -10.14 -4.04
C LEU A 13 -16.83 -10.89 -4.35
N LEU A 14 -15.90 -10.26 -5.06
CA LEU A 14 -14.62 -10.87 -5.47
C LEU A 14 -14.84 -12.24 -6.13
N SER A 15 -15.73 -12.32 -7.13
CA SER A 15 -16.17 -13.59 -7.74
C SER A 15 -15.05 -14.40 -8.40
N LYS A 16 -13.92 -13.78 -8.71
CA LYS A 16 -12.72 -14.45 -9.26
C LYS A 16 -11.73 -14.92 -8.18
N VAL A 17 -12.02 -14.69 -6.89
CA VAL A 17 -11.14 -15.04 -5.77
C VAL A 17 -11.76 -16.21 -5.00
N LYS A 18 -10.99 -17.27 -4.78
CA LYS A 18 -11.38 -18.39 -3.91
C LYS A 18 -10.69 -18.21 -2.56
N PHE A 19 -11.42 -17.83 -1.52
CA PHE A 19 -10.87 -17.59 -0.17
C PHE A 19 -10.27 -18.85 0.42
N ALA A 20 -10.80 -20.03 0.10
CA ALA A 20 -10.22 -21.32 0.52
C ALA A 20 -8.80 -21.58 -0.04
N SER A 21 -8.30 -20.73 -0.95
CA SER A 21 -6.90 -20.77 -1.41
C SER A 21 -5.95 -19.89 -0.58
N TYR A 22 -6.46 -19.21 0.44
CA TYR A 22 -5.71 -18.33 1.33
C TYR A 22 -5.97 -18.75 2.78
N ASP A 23 -5.06 -18.38 3.68
CA ASP A 23 -5.19 -18.65 5.11
C ASP A 23 -5.56 -17.40 5.93
N CYS A 24 -5.44 -16.21 5.31
CA CYS A 24 -5.84 -14.96 5.92
C CYS A 24 -6.29 -13.91 4.89
N LEU A 25 -7.01 -12.89 5.38
CA LEU A 25 -7.30 -11.66 4.64
C LEU A 25 -6.78 -10.49 5.47
N LEU A 26 -6.10 -9.56 4.79
CA LEU A 26 -5.56 -8.34 5.39
C LEU A 26 -6.02 -7.13 4.59
N SER A 27 -6.58 -6.12 5.24
CA SER A 27 -7.05 -4.90 4.58
C SER A 27 -6.92 -3.69 5.48
N ALA A 28 -6.53 -2.54 4.92
CA ALA A 28 -6.72 -1.26 5.57
C ALA A 28 -8.19 -0.82 5.46
N VAL A 29 -8.73 -0.24 6.52
CA VAL A 29 -10.13 0.18 6.61
C VAL A 29 -10.15 1.68 6.93
N HIS A 30 -10.70 2.47 6.02
CA HIS A 30 -10.86 3.91 6.21
C HIS A 30 -12.19 4.21 6.90
N VAL A 31 -12.13 4.77 8.11
CA VAL A 31 -13.28 5.09 8.95
C VAL A 31 -13.46 6.61 8.97
N ASN A 32 -14.69 7.09 8.77
CA ASN A 32 -15.08 8.50 8.84
C ASN A 32 -14.23 9.46 8.00
N ASN A 33 -13.65 8.97 6.90
CA ASN A 33 -12.78 9.72 5.98
C ASN A 33 -11.52 10.35 6.63
N ASN A 34 -11.10 9.91 7.81
CA ASN A 34 -9.96 10.50 8.49
C ASN A 34 -9.12 9.54 9.34
N HIS A 35 -9.59 8.31 9.56
CA HIS A 35 -8.94 7.37 10.46
C HIS A 35 -8.76 6.00 9.80
N TRP A 36 -7.63 5.35 10.06
CA TRP A 36 -7.29 4.07 9.47
C TRP A 36 -7.23 2.99 10.54
N ASN A 37 -8.01 1.93 10.33
CA ASN A 37 -7.95 0.69 11.08
C ASN A 37 -7.35 -0.42 10.21
N LEU A 38 -6.85 -1.49 10.85
CA LEU A 38 -6.42 -2.70 10.16
C LEU A 38 -7.45 -3.81 10.37
N LEU A 39 -8.00 -4.34 9.28
CA LEU A 39 -8.79 -5.57 9.28
C LEU A 39 -7.86 -6.75 9.03
N PHE A 40 -7.86 -7.69 9.95
CA PHE A 40 -7.18 -8.97 9.82
C PHE A 40 -8.17 -10.10 10.06
N VAL A 41 -8.32 -11.00 9.09
CA VAL A 41 -9.14 -12.21 9.19
C VAL A 41 -8.19 -13.40 9.16
N HIS A 42 -8.19 -14.20 10.21
CA HIS A 42 -7.30 -15.36 10.35
C HIS A 42 -8.12 -16.64 10.33
N ALA A 43 -7.99 -17.42 9.25
CA ALA A 43 -8.88 -18.56 9.02
C ALA A 43 -8.60 -19.73 9.97
N ALA A 44 -7.34 -19.91 10.38
CA ALA A 44 -6.95 -20.97 11.32
C ALA A 44 -7.58 -20.76 12.71
N GLU A 45 -7.54 -19.53 13.25
CA GLU A 45 -8.20 -19.19 14.52
C GLU A 45 -9.70 -18.90 14.38
N LYS A 46 -10.21 -18.76 13.14
CA LYS A 46 -11.61 -18.38 12.84
C LYS A 46 -11.97 -17.01 13.44
N LYS A 47 -10.98 -16.13 13.51
CA LYS A 47 -11.09 -14.81 14.12
C LYS A 47 -11.05 -13.68 13.10
N VAL A 48 -11.80 -12.63 13.41
CA VAL A 48 -11.75 -11.34 12.72
C VAL A 48 -11.31 -10.29 13.74
N TYR A 49 -10.27 -9.54 13.42
CA TYR A 49 -9.72 -8.47 14.23
C TYR A 49 -9.88 -7.16 13.44
N LEU A 50 -10.48 -6.16 14.08
CA LEU A 50 -10.53 -4.79 13.60
C LEU A 50 -9.70 -3.92 14.54
N ILE A 51 -8.42 -3.79 14.21
CA ILE A 51 -7.40 -3.18 15.06
C ILE A 51 -7.41 -1.66 14.85
N ASP A 52 -7.61 -0.90 15.92
CA ASP A 52 -7.64 0.56 15.94
C ASP A 52 -6.33 1.10 16.55
N PRO A 53 -5.46 1.74 15.75
CA PRO A 53 -4.23 2.35 16.27
C PRO A 53 -4.43 3.34 17.42
N PHE A 54 -5.60 3.99 17.55
CA PHE A 54 -5.91 4.94 18.63
C PHE A 54 -6.64 4.29 19.83
N LYS A 55 -7.22 3.08 19.66
CA LYS A 55 -8.14 2.45 20.63
C LYS A 55 -9.28 3.38 21.09
N ASN A 56 -9.93 4.07 20.15
CA ASN A 56 -10.99 5.02 20.48
C ASN A 56 -12.25 4.35 21.04
N ALA A 57 -12.45 3.07 20.75
CA ALA A 57 -13.59 2.27 21.16
C ALA A 57 -13.14 0.86 21.60
N PRO A 58 -14.01 0.10 22.30
CA PRO A 58 -13.71 -1.29 22.62
C PRO A 58 -13.48 -2.12 21.35
N GLU A 59 -12.22 -2.50 21.10
CA GLU A 59 -11.83 -3.24 19.89
C GLU A 59 -12.52 -4.59 19.80
N MET A 60 -12.89 -5.19 20.94
CA MET A 60 -13.65 -6.45 20.96
C MET A 60 -15.01 -6.26 20.28
N GLU A 61 -15.80 -5.27 20.71
CA GLU A 61 -17.12 -4.98 20.14
C GLU A 61 -17.00 -4.61 18.65
N ALA A 62 -15.98 -3.82 18.28
CA ALA A 62 -15.72 -3.46 16.90
C ALA A 62 -15.38 -4.69 16.03
N SER A 63 -14.61 -5.62 16.58
CA SER A 63 -14.21 -6.86 15.91
C SER A 63 -15.36 -7.87 15.81
N GLU A 64 -16.23 -7.95 16.82
CA GLU A 64 -17.47 -8.74 16.78
C GLU A 64 -18.41 -8.23 15.68
N LYS A 65 -18.64 -6.91 15.63
CA LYS A 65 -19.42 -6.28 14.55
C LYS A 65 -18.79 -6.53 13.18
N ALA A 66 -17.46 -6.49 13.08
CA ALA A 66 -16.75 -6.80 11.84
C ALA A 66 -16.92 -8.28 11.43
N ALA A 67 -16.89 -9.21 12.39
CA ALA A 67 -17.15 -10.64 12.16
C ALA A 67 -18.59 -10.86 11.66
N ASP A 68 -19.59 -10.21 12.25
CA ASP A 68 -20.98 -10.28 11.79
C ASP A 68 -21.13 -9.77 10.36
N LYS A 69 -20.54 -8.61 10.05
CA LYS A 69 -20.53 -8.07 8.68
C LYS A 69 -19.78 -8.96 7.70
N PHE A 70 -18.72 -9.63 8.15
CA PHE A 70 -18.00 -10.59 7.32
C PHE A 70 -18.85 -11.84 7.03
N LYS A 71 -19.57 -12.37 8.02
CA LYS A 71 -20.54 -13.47 7.84
C LYS A 71 -21.65 -13.08 6.86
N GLU A 72 -22.23 -11.88 6.99
CA GLU A 72 -23.20 -11.34 6.02
C GLU A 72 -22.63 -11.33 4.59
N TYR A 73 -21.39 -10.85 4.43
CA TYR A 73 -20.70 -10.83 3.14
C TYR A 73 -20.50 -12.24 2.57
N LEU A 74 -20.05 -13.20 3.37
CA LEU A 74 -19.86 -14.59 2.94
C LEU A 74 -21.20 -15.26 2.58
N ASN A 75 -22.29 -14.93 3.28
CA ASN A 75 -23.63 -15.39 2.92
C ASN A 75 -24.08 -14.84 1.56
N MET A 76 -23.80 -13.57 1.25
CA MET A 76 -24.04 -13.01 -0.08
C MET A 76 -23.21 -13.71 -1.16
N ARG A 77 -21.93 -14.02 -0.87
CA ARG A 77 -21.07 -14.81 -1.77
C ARG A 77 -21.64 -16.22 -2.01
N ARG A 78 -22.16 -16.88 -0.96
CA ARG A 78 -22.77 -18.21 -1.05
C ARG A 78 -23.98 -18.23 -1.98
N GLN A 79 -24.82 -17.19 -1.95
CA GLN A 79 -25.95 -17.04 -2.88
C GLN A 79 -25.49 -16.94 -4.35
N HIS A 80 -24.24 -16.53 -4.58
CA HIS A 80 -23.60 -16.45 -5.89
C HIS A 80 -22.63 -17.64 -6.13
N GLN A 81 -22.91 -18.80 -5.52
CA GLN A 81 -22.18 -20.07 -5.72
C GLN A 81 -20.73 -20.07 -5.21
N HIS A 82 -20.38 -19.16 -4.30
CA HIS A 82 -19.08 -19.10 -3.62
C HIS A 82 -19.26 -19.38 -2.11
N SER A 83 -19.15 -20.65 -1.71
CA SER A 83 -19.42 -21.10 -0.33
C SER A 83 -18.19 -21.27 0.56
N ASP A 84 -17.01 -20.97 0.03
CA ASP A 84 -15.75 -20.95 0.78
C ASP A 84 -15.88 -20.06 2.02
N TRP A 85 -15.44 -20.59 3.16
CA TRP A 85 -15.49 -19.95 4.49
C TRP A 85 -16.88 -19.59 5.05
N ALA A 86 -17.97 -19.77 4.30
CA ALA A 86 -19.33 -19.41 4.73
C ALA A 86 -19.84 -20.23 5.93
N ASN A 87 -19.30 -21.43 6.13
CA ASN A 87 -19.66 -22.32 7.25
C ASN A 87 -18.73 -22.18 8.46
N ILE A 88 -17.75 -21.28 8.42
CA ILE A 88 -16.89 -21.01 9.57
C ILE A 88 -17.65 -20.11 10.55
N ASN A 89 -17.64 -20.49 11.83
CA ASN A 89 -18.17 -19.63 12.89
C ASN A 89 -17.16 -18.52 13.20
N TRP A 90 -17.22 -17.43 12.44
CA TRP A 90 -16.34 -16.28 12.63
C TRP A 90 -16.70 -15.48 13.87
N GLU A 91 -15.68 -15.17 14.66
CA GLU A 91 -15.79 -14.42 15.92
C GLU A 91 -14.85 -13.22 15.94
N GLY A 92 -15.22 -12.21 16.72
CA GLY A 92 -14.33 -11.09 17.04
C GLY A 92 -13.16 -11.54 17.91
N GLY A 93 -12.04 -10.82 17.81
CA GLY A 93 -10.90 -10.97 18.70
C GLY A 93 -10.20 -9.63 18.94
N VAL A 94 -9.25 -9.62 19.88
CA VAL A 94 -8.40 -8.46 20.18
C VAL A 94 -6.95 -8.90 20.15
N LEU A 95 -6.11 -8.09 19.50
CA LEU A 95 -4.66 -8.25 19.54
C LEU A 95 -4.04 -7.15 20.39
N LYS A 96 -3.01 -7.48 21.15
CA LYS A 96 -2.23 -6.47 21.87
C LYS A 96 -1.26 -5.82 20.90
N HIS A 97 -1.38 -4.51 20.68
CA HIS A 97 -0.49 -3.77 19.80
C HIS A 97 -0.11 -2.39 20.38
N PRO A 98 1.00 -1.78 19.92
CA PRO A 98 1.34 -0.39 20.21
C PRO A 98 0.23 0.56 19.71
N CYS A 99 -0.14 1.53 20.55
CA CYS A 99 -1.10 2.57 20.19
C CYS A 99 -0.37 3.81 19.69
N GLN A 100 -0.94 4.47 18.68
CA GLN A 100 -0.45 5.76 18.21
C GLN A 100 -0.56 6.83 19.32
N GLN A 101 0.29 7.84 19.24
CA GLN A 101 0.38 8.92 20.23
C GLN A 101 0.01 10.29 19.64
N ASP A 102 -0.37 10.32 18.37
CA ASP A 102 -0.73 11.53 17.62
C ASP A 102 -1.97 11.30 16.74
N GLY A 103 -2.52 12.37 16.18
CA GLY A 103 -3.74 12.33 15.38
C GLY A 103 -3.54 12.05 13.88
N ASN A 104 -2.33 11.70 13.42
CA ASN A 104 -2.06 11.57 11.99
C ASN A 104 -1.22 10.35 11.58
N SER A 105 -0.78 9.54 12.53
CA SER A 105 0.08 8.38 12.28
C SER A 105 -0.66 7.06 12.15
N CYS A 106 -2.00 7.05 12.18
CA CYS A 106 -2.82 5.84 12.09
C CYS A 106 -2.47 4.99 10.86
N GLY A 107 -2.31 5.60 9.68
CA GLY A 107 -1.92 4.89 8.46
C GLY A 107 -0.51 4.28 8.53
N VAL A 108 0.44 4.93 9.22
CA VAL A 108 1.80 4.40 9.42
C VAL A 108 1.75 3.19 10.35
N VAL A 109 1.02 3.30 11.45
CA VAL A 109 0.87 2.20 12.42
C VAL A 109 0.14 1.01 11.80
N VAL A 110 -0.91 1.23 11.00
CA VAL A 110 -1.59 0.18 10.22
C VAL A 110 -0.63 -0.54 9.29
N ALA A 111 0.21 0.19 8.54
CA ALA A 111 1.20 -0.41 7.65
C ALA A 111 2.27 -1.22 8.40
N MET A 112 2.73 -0.72 9.55
CA MET A 112 3.69 -1.43 10.41
C MET A 112 3.09 -2.72 10.99
N MET A 113 1.85 -2.69 11.50
CA MET A 113 1.16 -3.90 11.97
C MET A 113 0.95 -4.91 10.83
N ALA A 114 0.54 -4.44 9.64
CA ALA A 114 0.39 -5.30 8.47
C ALA A 114 1.72 -5.98 8.09
N LYS A 115 2.84 -5.25 8.14
CA LYS A 115 4.17 -5.80 7.88
C LYS A 115 4.54 -6.92 8.86
N GLU A 116 4.31 -6.72 10.15
CA GLU A 116 4.58 -7.74 11.17
C GLU A 116 3.69 -8.98 10.96
N ILE A 117 2.38 -8.80 10.71
CA ILE A 117 1.46 -9.92 10.45
C ILE A 117 1.95 -10.75 9.27
N ILE A 118 2.35 -10.13 8.17
CA ILE A 118 2.85 -10.83 6.98
C ILE A 118 4.18 -11.54 7.28
N HIS A 119 5.07 -10.91 8.06
CA HIS A 119 6.39 -11.45 8.35
C HIS A 119 6.35 -12.71 9.21
N TYR A 120 5.43 -12.77 10.18
CA TYR A 120 5.29 -13.88 11.12
C TYR A 120 4.17 -14.86 10.75
N PHE A 121 3.49 -14.69 9.62
CA PHE A 121 2.41 -15.58 9.22
C PHE A 121 2.93 -17.02 9.02
N PRO A 122 2.24 -18.08 9.52
CA PRO A 122 0.86 -18.12 10.03
C PRO A 122 0.64 -17.73 11.50
N GLU A 123 1.70 -17.57 12.28
CA GLU A 123 1.62 -17.17 13.68
C GLU A 123 1.13 -15.71 13.84
N ILE A 124 0.46 -15.44 14.97
CA ILE A 124 0.09 -14.07 15.33
C ILE A 124 1.28 -13.40 16.03
N PRO A 125 1.79 -12.27 15.52
CA PRO A 125 2.96 -11.63 16.09
C PRO A 125 2.66 -10.92 17.41
N GLU A 126 3.67 -10.84 18.29
CA GLU A 126 3.69 -9.83 19.35
C GLU A 126 4.25 -8.52 18.79
N PHE A 127 3.39 -7.52 18.61
CA PHE A 127 3.80 -6.22 18.08
C PHE A 127 4.67 -5.44 19.09
N SER A 128 5.91 -5.13 18.72
CA SER A 128 6.91 -4.55 19.63
C SER A 128 7.52 -3.21 19.17
N PHE A 129 6.95 -2.57 18.15
CA PHE A 129 7.49 -1.31 17.62
C PHE A 129 7.07 -0.07 18.43
N SER A 130 7.90 0.97 18.39
CA SER A 130 7.63 2.25 19.06
C SER A 130 6.71 3.15 18.23
N THR A 131 5.81 3.87 18.89
CA THR A 131 4.89 4.87 18.30
C THR A 131 5.25 6.31 18.64
N THR A 132 6.48 6.56 19.09
CA THR A 132 6.95 7.94 19.34
C THR A 132 7.04 8.73 18.04
N ARG A 133 6.94 10.06 18.13
CA ARG A 133 7.04 10.97 16.97
C ARG A 133 8.27 10.69 16.10
N ALA A 134 9.43 10.47 16.71
CA ALA A 134 10.66 10.17 15.98
C ALA A 134 10.56 8.86 15.18
N HIS A 135 9.95 7.81 15.76
CA HIS A 135 9.69 6.56 15.07
C HIS A 135 8.66 6.70 13.95
N MET A 136 7.60 7.50 14.13
CA MET A 136 6.61 7.73 13.08
C MET A 136 7.21 8.50 11.89
N ILE A 137 8.08 9.49 12.14
CA ILE A 137 8.83 10.18 11.08
C ILE A 137 9.74 9.20 10.34
N LYS A 138 10.47 8.35 11.06
CA LYS A 138 11.32 7.33 10.47
C LYS A 138 10.49 6.32 9.66
N GLY A 139 9.36 5.87 10.18
CA GLY A 139 8.43 4.94 9.53
C GLY A 139 7.91 5.49 8.20
N ARG A 140 7.49 6.76 8.16
CA ARG A 140 7.07 7.41 6.90
C ARG A 140 8.20 7.45 5.86
N ARG A 141 9.42 7.80 6.29
CA ARG A 141 10.59 7.83 5.40
C ARG A 141 10.92 6.45 4.85
N LEU A 142 10.88 5.42 5.69
CA LEU A 142 11.13 4.04 5.28
C LEU A 142 10.07 3.55 4.30
N LEU A 143 8.78 3.78 4.60
CA LEU A 143 7.69 3.42 3.67
C LEU A 143 7.85 4.12 2.31
N ALA A 144 8.19 5.41 2.30
CA ALA A 144 8.45 6.14 1.06
C ALA A 144 9.66 5.57 0.31
N PHE A 145 10.73 5.24 1.03
CA PHE A 145 11.92 4.64 0.45
C PHE A 145 11.64 3.25 -0.16
N ASP A 146 10.95 2.37 0.58
CA ASP A 146 10.57 1.03 0.14
C ASP A 146 9.68 1.09 -1.11
N LEU A 147 8.72 2.03 -1.15
CA LEU A 147 7.88 2.27 -2.33
C LEU A 147 8.69 2.73 -3.54
N LEU A 148 9.63 3.65 -3.35
CA LEU A 148 10.49 4.16 -4.42
C LEU A 148 11.45 3.08 -4.92
N GLN A 149 12.03 2.28 -4.02
CA GLN A 149 12.93 1.18 -4.37
C GLN A 149 12.20 0.04 -5.09
N GLY A 150 10.97 -0.26 -4.68
CA GLY A 150 10.11 -1.24 -5.35
C GLY A 150 9.47 -0.72 -6.64
N SER A 151 9.54 0.59 -6.91
CA SER A 151 8.98 1.16 -8.13
C SER A 151 9.83 0.79 -9.34
N VAL A 152 9.19 0.22 -10.36
CA VAL A 152 9.86 -0.04 -11.65
C VAL A 152 9.84 1.26 -12.45
N PHE A 153 10.93 2.01 -12.39
CA PHE A 153 11.15 3.08 -13.35
C PHE A 153 11.85 2.50 -14.58
N GLN A 154 11.14 2.48 -15.72
CA GLN A 154 11.72 2.10 -17.00
C GLN A 154 12.69 3.18 -17.46
N ASN A 155 13.92 3.12 -16.94
CA ASN A 155 14.97 4.11 -17.17
C ASN A 155 15.24 4.32 -18.66
N ASP A 156 15.05 3.29 -19.49
CA ASP A 156 15.35 3.27 -20.93
C ASP A 156 14.33 3.99 -21.82
N SER A 157 13.15 4.34 -21.28
CA SER A 157 12.04 4.80 -22.10
C SER A 157 11.22 5.92 -21.49
N TRP A 158 11.56 6.38 -20.29
CA TRP A 158 10.88 7.47 -19.58
C TRP A 158 11.87 8.51 -19.07
N CYS A 159 11.53 9.78 -19.24
CA CYS A 159 12.33 10.88 -18.72
C CYS A 159 12.19 10.95 -17.20
N VAL A 160 13.31 10.91 -16.47
CA VAL A 160 13.32 10.95 -15.00
C VAL A 160 12.73 12.24 -14.42
N MET A 161 12.79 13.35 -15.15
CA MET A 161 12.30 14.65 -14.66
C MET A 161 10.79 14.83 -14.79
N CYS A 162 10.19 14.35 -15.89
CA CYS A 162 8.77 14.57 -16.17
C CYS A 162 7.93 13.30 -16.16
N ALA A 163 8.56 12.13 -15.96
CA ALA A 163 7.92 10.82 -16.03
C ALA A 163 7.04 10.68 -17.28
N SER A 164 7.56 11.04 -18.45
CA SER A 164 6.88 10.92 -19.75
C SER A 164 7.83 10.47 -20.85
N LYS A 165 7.26 9.85 -21.90
CA LYS A 165 7.97 9.54 -23.16
C LYS A 165 8.06 10.75 -24.09
N LYS A 166 7.10 11.69 -23.98
CA LYS A 166 7.03 12.92 -24.79
C LYS A 166 7.42 14.12 -23.94
N THR A 167 8.07 15.13 -24.54
CA THR A 167 8.36 16.36 -23.79
C THR A 167 7.07 17.15 -23.54
N PRO A 168 6.94 17.85 -22.41
CA PRO A 168 5.78 18.71 -22.15
C PRO A 168 5.73 19.96 -23.04
N ILE A 169 6.88 20.32 -23.65
CA ILE A 169 7.11 21.64 -24.25
C ILE A 169 7.04 21.60 -25.78
N SER A 170 7.27 20.45 -26.42
CA SER A 170 7.39 20.34 -27.88
C SER A 170 6.61 19.15 -28.45
N ALA A 171 5.81 19.41 -29.50
CA ALA A 171 5.20 18.38 -30.34
C ALA A 171 6.16 17.80 -31.41
N CYS A 172 7.35 18.38 -31.56
CA CYS A 172 8.40 17.96 -32.50
C CYS A 172 9.55 17.20 -31.79
N LYS A 173 10.36 16.50 -32.59
CA LYS A 173 11.46 15.58 -32.20
C LYS A 173 11.96 15.76 -30.76
N VAL A 174 11.69 14.75 -29.94
CA VAL A 174 12.18 14.66 -28.57
C VAL A 174 13.66 14.30 -28.58
N GLU A 175 14.50 15.22 -28.12
CA GLU A 175 15.92 14.93 -27.88
C GLU A 175 16.13 14.38 -26.47
N TRP A 176 16.92 13.31 -26.39
CA TRP A 176 17.19 12.55 -25.18
C TRP A 176 18.68 12.54 -24.88
N ILE A 177 19.01 12.45 -23.60
CA ILE A 177 20.38 12.26 -23.11
C ILE A 177 20.37 11.28 -21.93
N GLN A 178 21.38 10.41 -21.86
CA GLN A 178 21.56 9.41 -20.81
C GLN A 178 22.73 9.79 -19.92
N CYS A 179 22.59 9.60 -18.61
CA CYS A 179 23.67 9.81 -17.65
C CYS A 179 24.67 8.66 -17.68
N ASP A 180 25.95 8.97 -17.88
CA ASP A 180 27.02 7.96 -17.94
C ASP A 180 27.33 7.28 -16.60
N THR A 181 26.80 7.81 -15.48
CA THR A 181 27.02 7.24 -14.13
C THR A 181 25.86 6.36 -13.65
N CYS A 182 24.61 6.68 -14.02
CA CYS A 182 23.43 6.00 -13.47
C CYS A 182 22.45 5.48 -14.52
N ASP A 183 22.81 5.57 -15.81
CA ASP A 183 22.05 5.10 -16.96
C ASP A 183 20.64 5.68 -17.11
N ARG A 184 20.31 6.72 -16.34
CA ARG A 184 19.01 7.40 -16.36
C ARG A 184 18.88 8.31 -17.57
N TRP A 185 17.70 8.29 -18.20
CA TRP A 185 17.39 9.08 -19.37
C TRP A 185 16.57 10.34 -19.04
N TYR A 186 16.87 11.41 -19.78
CA TYR A 186 16.26 12.72 -19.62
C TYR A 186 15.90 13.29 -20.99
N HIS A 187 14.76 13.99 -21.08
CA HIS A 187 14.54 14.92 -22.19
C HIS A 187 15.48 16.11 -22.03
N ALA A 188 16.15 16.51 -23.10
CA ALA A 188 17.02 17.68 -23.09
C ALA A 188 16.28 18.94 -22.58
N ASP A 189 15.05 19.16 -23.07
CA ASP A 189 14.17 20.25 -22.63
C ASP A 189 13.88 20.24 -21.13
N CYS A 190 13.67 19.06 -20.53
CA CYS A 190 13.30 18.94 -19.12
C CYS A 190 14.44 19.31 -18.16
N ILE A 191 15.66 19.36 -18.66
CA ILE A 191 16.85 19.78 -17.90
C ILE A 191 17.51 21.03 -18.49
N GLY A 192 16.83 21.70 -19.43
CA GLY A 192 17.27 22.97 -20.02
C GLY A 192 18.51 22.85 -20.92
N LEU A 193 18.76 21.68 -21.52
CA LEU A 193 19.83 21.50 -22.50
C LEU A 193 19.34 21.82 -23.91
N SER A 194 20.16 22.51 -24.68
CA SER A 194 19.93 22.71 -26.11
C SER A 194 20.44 21.53 -26.93
N THR A 195 20.00 21.42 -28.18
CA THR A 195 20.52 20.42 -29.14
C THR A 195 22.05 20.47 -29.31
N LYS A 196 22.66 21.65 -29.16
CA LYS A 196 24.12 21.78 -29.24
C LYS A 196 24.80 21.12 -28.03
N ASP A 197 24.20 21.25 -26.84
CA ASP A 197 24.74 20.69 -25.60
C ASP A 197 24.65 19.16 -25.62
N VAL A 198 23.53 18.61 -26.10
CA VAL A 198 23.35 17.16 -26.26
C VAL A 198 24.38 16.58 -27.24
N LYS A 199 24.61 17.23 -28.38
CA LYS A 199 25.61 16.78 -29.37
C LYS A 199 27.03 16.83 -28.82
N LYS A 200 27.36 17.85 -28.02
CA LYS A 200 28.67 17.96 -27.36
C LYS A 200 28.88 16.83 -26.35
N ALA A 201 27.86 16.53 -25.55
CA ALA A 201 27.89 15.41 -24.60
C ALA A 201 28.03 14.05 -25.30
N ALA A 202 27.36 13.84 -26.44
CA ALA A 202 27.42 12.58 -27.18
C ALA A 202 28.79 12.28 -27.84
N GLY A 203 29.64 13.29 -28.02
CA GLY A 203 30.89 13.15 -28.80
C GLY A 203 32.18 13.24 -28.01
N GLU A 204 32.21 13.97 -26.89
CA GLU A 204 33.50 14.46 -26.35
C GLU A 204 33.62 14.50 -24.82
N VAL A 205 32.53 14.39 -24.05
CA VAL A 205 32.55 14.63 -22.60
C VAL A 205 31.59 13.69 -21.87
N GLU A 206 32.06 13.07 -20.79
CA GLU A 206 31.21 12.34 -19.84
C GLU A 206 30.10 13.28 -19.31
N TRP A 207 28.84 12.90 -19.52
CA TRP A 207 27.70 13.66 -19.04
C TRP A 207 27.10 13.05 -17.77
N LYS A 208 27.09 13.85 -16.70
CA LYS A 208 26.48 13.51 -15.41
C LYS A 208 25.19 14.29 -15.21
N CYS A 209 24.13 13.58 -14.82
CA CYS A 209 22.85 14.19 -14.51
C CYS A 209 22.91 15.02 -13.21
N LEU A 210 21.86 15.80 -12.94
CA LEU A 210 21.73 16.64 -11.74
C LEU A 210 21.87 15.89 -10.40
N VAL A 211 21.67 14.56 -10.40
CA VAL A 211 21.74 13.71 -9.20
C VAL A 211 23.14 13.11 -9.00
N CYS A 212 23.86 12.82 -10.09
CA CYS A 212 25.19 12.20 -10.06
C CYS A 212 26.34 13.21 -10.09
N LYS A 213 26.03 14.51 -10.03
CA LYS A 213 27.04 15.58 -9.93
C LYS A 213 27.97 15.37 -8.74
#